data_AF-A0A4U8TDQ5-F1
#
_entry.id   AF-A0A4U8TDQ5-F1
#
_cell.length_a   1.000
_cell.length_b   1.000
_cell.length_c   1.000
_cell.angle_alpha   90.00
_cell.angle_beta   90.00
_cell.angle_gamma   90.00
#
_symmetry.space_group_name_H-M   'P 1'
#
loop_
_entity.id
_entity.type
_entity.pdbx_description
1 polymer ?
#
loop_
_entity_poly.entity_id
_entity_poly.type
_entity_poly.pdbx_seq_one_letter_code
_entity_poly.pdbx_strand_id
1 'polypeptide(L)'
;MRMIYFIFGIFVIVLLNGCSFSFKYIDPQYYEFKRLCKEAKNVIYDEELYRIYKARYNKERYYDEKTQKEYLMSDFTIAETYSKDITKRLKDREATWYYHDKPFYKEKYYWYNYKGLFLQGDEAAGWHWETQQRLLCENNEILKR
;
A
#
# COMPACT_ATOMS: atom_id res chain seq x y z
N MET A 1 28.63 -20.42 -26.67
CA MET A 1 27.24 -20.59 -27.17
C MET A 1 26.20 -20.85 -26.07
N ARG A 2 26.45 -21.67 -25.03
CA ARG A 2 25.45 -21.98 -23.98
C ARG A 2 24.98 -20.79 -23.12
N MET A 3 25.86 -19.82 -22.82
CA MET A 3 25.49 -18.62 -22.03
C MET A 3 24.56 -17.65 -22.78
N ILE A 4 24.68 -17.56 -24.11
CA ILE A 4 23.90 -16.61 -24.92
C ILE A 4 22.41 -17.00 -24.90
N TYR A 5 22.10 -18.30 -24.97
CA TYR A 5 20.72 -18.79 -24.88
C TYR A 5 20.09 -18.56 -23.50
N PHE A 6 20.89 -18.55 -22.43
CA PHE A 6 20.41 -18.28 -21.08
C PHE A 6 20.02 -16.79 -20.93
N ILE A 7 20.84 -15.89 -21.46
CA ILE A 7 20.56 -14.45 -21.51
C ILE A 7 19.35 -14.16 -22.40
N PHE A 8 19.26 -14.82 -23.56
CA PHE A 8 18.09 -14.71 -24.46
C PHE A 8 16.81 -15.22 -23.82
N GLY A 9 16.88 -16.32 -23.05
CA GLY A 9 15.73 -16.86 -22.32
C GLY A 9 15.18 -15.87 -21.28
N ILE A 10 16.07 -15.22 -20.53
CA ILE A 10 15.68 -14.16 -19.58
C ILE A 10 15.06 -12.97 -20.33
N PHE A 11 15.65 -12.54 -21.44
CA PHE A 11 15.14 -11.45 -22.28
C PHE A 11 13.74 -11.72 -22.84
N VAL A 12 13.48 -12.93 -23.35
CA VAL A 12 12.17 -13.33 -23.89
C VAL A 12 11.10 -13.36 -22.80
N ILE A 13 11.44 -13.82 -21.60
CA ILE A 13 10.51 -13.85 -20.46
C ILE A 13 10.14 -12.44 -19.99
N VAL A 14 11.10 -11.52 -19.99
CA VAL A 14 10.89 -10.10 -19.64
C VAL A 14 10.04 -9.39 -20.69
N LEU A 15 10.21 -9.69 -21.97
CA LEU A 15 9.42 -9.10 -23.07
C LEU A 15 7.97 -9.59 -23.09
N LEU A 16 7.72 -10.87 -22.83
CA LEU A 16 6.37 -11.46 -22.89
C LEU A 16 5.47 -11.11 -21.70
N ASN A 17 6.03 -10.72 -20.55
CA ASN A 17 5.27 -10.38 -19.33
C ASN A 17 5.14 -8.86 -19.08
N GLY A 18 5.52 -8.03 -20.06
CA GLY A 18 5.51 -6.58 -19.93
C GLY A 18 6.65 -6.09 -19.02
N CYS A 19 7.87 -6.04 -19.56
CA CYS A 19 9.06 -5.37 -19.01
C CYS A 19 9.40 -5.63 -17.52
N SER A 20 8.80 -6.64 -16.88
CA SER A 20 8.86 -6.85 -15.44
C SER A 20 8.68 -8.32 -15.09
N PHE A 21 9.68 -8.89 -14.41
CA PHE A 21 9.67 -10.25 -13.90
C PHE A 21 9.58 -10.24 -12.38
N SER A 22 8.51 -10.82 -11.82
CA SER A 22 8.27 -10.82 -10.37
C SER A 22 8.38 -12.23 -9.78
N PHE A 23 9.21 -12.38 -8.74
CA PHE A 23 9.28 -13.63 -7.98
C PHE A 23 8.16 -13.76 -6.93
N LYS A 24 7.18 -12.85 -6.88
CA LYS A 24 6.17 -12.87 -5.81
C LYS A 24 5.30 -14.13 -5.82
N TYR A 25 4.98 -14.67 -7.00
CA TYR A 25 4.08 -15.82 -7.14
C TYR A 25 4.72 -17.15 -6.73
N ILE A 26 6.04 -17.20 -6.58
CA ILE A 26 6.75 -18.37 -6.06
C ILE A 26 7.13 -18.21 -4.59
N ASP A 27 6.78 -17.08 -3.97
CA ASP A 27 7.13 -16.75 -2.59
C ASP A 27 5.98 -17.09 -1.64
N PRO A 28 6.15 -18.04 -0.70
CA PRO A 28 5.12 -18.36 0.28
C PRO A 28 4.65 -17.14 1.11
N GLN A 29 5.54 -16.19 1.39
CA GLN A 29 5.20 -14.98 2.15
C GLN A 29 4.22 -14.06 1.40
N TYR A 30 4.19 -14.13 0.07
CA TYR A 30 3.19 -13.41 -0.72
C TYR A 30 1.77 -13.95 -0.47
N TYR A 31 1.61 -15.27 -0.34
CA TYR A 31 0.32 -15.88 -0.07
C TYR A 31 -0.16 -15.59 1.35
N GLU A 32 0.77 -15.57 2.32
CA GLU A 32 0.49 -15.13 3.68
C GLU A 32 0.03 -13.66 3.70
N PHE A 33 0.75 -12.77 3.00
CA PHE A 33 0.35 -11.38 2.80
C PHE A 33 -1.06 -11.26 2.18
N LYS A 34 -1.37 -12.02 1.12
CA LYS A 34 -2.71 -12.00 0.51
C LYS A 34 -3.79 -12.47 1.47
N ARG A 35 -3.52 -13.48 2.31
CA ARG A 35 -4.47 -13.96 3.31
C ARG A 35 -4.71 -12.88 4.36
N LEU A 36 -3.65 -12.32 4.93
CA LEU A 36 -3.74 -11.23 5.92
C LEU A 36 -4.48 -10.02 5.37
N CYS A 37 -4.25 -9.68 4.10
CA CYS A 37 -4.96 -8.60 3.42
C CYS A 37 -6.47 -8.84 3.30
N LYS A 38 -6.90 -10.08 3.04
CA LYS A 38 -8.33 -10.44 3.00
C LYS A 38 -8.98 -10.43 4.38
N GLU A 39 -8.21 -10.76 5.41
CA GLU A 39 -8.64 -10.80 6.81
C GLU A 39 -8.55 -9.43 7.49
N ALA A 40 -7.97 -8.43 6.83
CA ALA A 40 -7.84 -7.09 7.36
C ALA A 40 -9.23 -6.50 7.64
N LYS A 41 -9.39 -5.93 8.83
CA LYS A 41 -10.63 -5.26 9.22
C LYS A 41 -10.27 -3.90 9.76
N ASN A 42 -10.86 -2.90 9.14
CA ASN A 42 -10.83 -1.55 9.66
C ASN A 42 -11.95 -1.39 10.67
N VAL A 43 -11.71 -0.58 11.69
CA VAL A 43 -12.67 -0.30 12.75
C VAL A 43 -13.07 1.16 12.65
N ILE A 44 -14.35 1.40 12.45
CA ILE A 44 -14.93 2.75 12.50
C ILE A 44 -15.53 2.90 13.89
N TYR A 45 -14.98 3.81 14.68
CA TYR A 45 -15.48 4.13 16.02
C TYR A 45 -16.59 5.18 15.95
N ASP A 46 -16.49 6.11 15.01
CA ASP A 46 -17.47 7.16 14.77
C ASP A 46 -17.72 7.30 13.26
N GLU A 47 -18.90 6.87 12.82
CA GLU A 47 -19.29 6.90 11.41
C GLU A 47 -19.46 8.33 10.86
N GLU A 48 -19.84 9.28 11.71
CA GLU A 48 -20.06 10.67 11.29
C GLU A 48 -18.72 11.36 11.04
N LEU A 49 -17.78 11.24 11.98
CA LEU A 49 -16.42 11.73 11.80
C LEU A 49 -15.72 11.04 10.62
N TYR A 50 -15.94 9.74 10.43
CA TYR A 50 -15.40 9.02 9.27
C TYR A 50 -16.00 9.51 7.94
N ARG A 51 -17.31 9.82 7.89
CA ARG A 51 -17.95 10.44 6.71
C ARG A 51 -17.31 11.78 6.40
N ILE A 52 -17.15 12.63 7.41
CA ILE A 52 -16.57 13.97 7.29
C ILE A 52 -15.12 13.88 6.79
N TYR A 53 -14.32 12.99 7.40
CA TYR A 53 -12.94 12.74 7.00
C TYR A 53 -12.82 12.39 5.51
N LYS A 54 -13.69 11.48 5.02
CA LYS A 54 -13.72 11.10 3.59
C LYS A 54 -14.18 12.24 2.69
N ALA A 55 -15.24 12.97 3.05
CA ALA A 55 -15.76 14.08 2.24
C ALA A 55 -14.79 15.28 2.14
N ARG A 56 -13.94 15.42 3.15
CA ARG A 56 -12.88 16.43 3.24
C ARG A 56 -11.61 16.04 2.48
N TYR A 57 -11.47 14.83 1.95
CA TYR A 57 -10.24 14.39 1.27
C TYR A 57 -9.70 15.45 0.29
N ASN A 58 -8.42 15.80 0.41
CA ASN A 58 -7.72 16.89 -0.31
C ASN A 58 -8.25 18.32 -0.11
N LYS A 59 -9.00 18.60 0.96
CA LYS A 59 -9.45 19.94 1.35
C LYS A 59 -8.86 20.32 2.72
N GLU A 60 -8.35 21.54 2.82
CA GLU A 60 -7.82 22.08 4.08
C GLU A 60 -8.96 22.39 5.08
N ARG A 61 -10.08 22.91 4.57
CA ARG A 61 -11.29 23.25 5.33
C ARG A 61 -12.49 22.57 4.69
N TYR A 62 -13.42 22.08 5.50
CA TYR A 62 -14.65 21.46 5.02
C TYR A 62 -15.82 21.86 5.91
N TYR A 63 -16.83 22.50 5.32
CA TYR A 63 -18.10 22.75 5.97
C TYR A 63 -19.05 21.58 5.73
N ASP A 64 -19.55 20.98 6.80
CA ASP A 64 -20.53 19.90 6.74
C ASP A 64 -21.94 20.43 7.01
N GLU A 65 -22.81 20.36 6.00
CA GLU A 65 -24.18 20.87 6.10
C GLU A 65 -25.04 20.12 7.13
N LYS A 66 -24.70 18.87 7.45
CA LYS A 66 -25.48 18.07 8.40
C LYS A 66 -25.21 18.51 9.85
N THR A 67 -23.94 18.73 10.18
CA THR A 67 -23.51 19.15 11.52
C THR A 67 -23.47 20.67 11.69
N GLN A 68 -23.62 21.43 10.60
CA GLN A 68 -23.53 22.90 10.56
C GLN A 68 -22.21 23.40 11.17
N LYS A 69 -21.12 22.67 10.90
CA LYS A 69 -19.79 22.92 11.46
C LYS A 69 -18.73 22.87 10.38
N GLU A 70 -17.68 23.67 10.60
CA GLU A 70 -16.46 23.61 9.80
C GLU A 70 -15.42 22.73 10.49
N TYR A 71 -14.74 21.91 9.70
CA TYR A 71 -13.68 21.00 10.11
C TYR A 71 -12.38 21.38 9.41
N LEU A 72 -11.29 21.53 10.16
CA LEU A 72 -9.97 21.83 9.63
C LEU A 72 -9.13 20.55 9.54
N MET A 73 -8.27 20.44 8.53
CA MET A 73 -7.36 19.31 8.40
C MET A 73 -6.41 19.19 9.60
N SER A 74 -6.01 20.31 10.20
CA SER A 74 -5.15 20.36 11.39
C SER A 74 -5.75 19.68 12.61
N ASP A 75 -7.08 19.55 12.68
CA ASP A 75 -7.76 18.93 13.82
C ASP A 75 -7.72 17.40 13.77
N PHE A 76 -7.38 16.85 12.59
CA PHE A 76 -7.24 15.42 12.38
C PHE A 76 -5.78 15.01 12.50
N THR A 77 -5.52 14.05 13.38
CA THR A 77 -4.17 13.48 13.55
C THR A 77 -4.20 11.98 13.29
N ILE A 78 -3.04 11.44 12.91
CA ILE A 78 -2.84 10.01 12.69
C ILE A 78 -1.67 9.56 13.55
N ALA A 79 -1.82 8.41 14.21
CA ALA A 79 -0.74 7.76 14.93
C ALA A 79 -0.65 6.29 14.53
N GLU A 80 0.57 5.79 14.29
CA GLU A 80 0.81 4.35 14.20
C GLU A 80 0.67 3.76 15.60
N THR A 81 -0.40 2.99 15.81
CA THR A 81 -0.74 2.42 17.12
C THR A 81 -0.19 1.02 17.31
N TYR A 82 0.17 0.34 16.23
CA TYR A 82 0.77 -0.98 16.30
C TYR A 82 1.74 -1.22 15.13
N SER A 83 2.85 -1.87 15.45
CA SER A 83 3.93 -2.17 14.52
C SER A 83 4.54 -3.52 14.84
N LYS A 84 4.38 -4.50 13.95
CA LYS A 84 5.04 -5.80 14.07
C LYS A 84 5.63 -6.25 12.75
N ASP A 85 6.90 -6.63 12.80
CA ASP A 85 7.56 -7.28 11.67
C ASP A 85 7.30 -8.78 11.79
N ILE A 86 6.43 -9.33 10.93
CA ILE A 86 6.19 -10.77 10.85
C ILE A 86 7.44 -11.45 10.29
N THR A 87 8.02 -10.84 9.26
CA THR A 87 9.32 -11.19 8.70
C THR A 87 10.08 -9.92 8.31
N LYS A 88 11.32 -10.07 7.83
CA LYS A 88 12.09 -8.95 7.23
C LYS A 88 11.38 -8.31 6.02
N ARG A 89 10.41 -9.00 5.41
CA ARG A 89 9.74 -8.60 4.17
C ARG A 89 8.25 -8.37 4.33
N LEU A 90 7.63 -8.87 5.40
CA LEU A 90 6.21 -8.74 5.69
C LEU A 90 6.02 -8.04 7.03
N LYS A 91 5.29 -6.93 6.99
CA LYS A 91 5.06 -6.05 8.13
C LYS A 91 3.56 -5.87 8.35
N ASP A 92 3.14 -6.05 9.60
CA ASP A 92 1.78 -5.81 10.10
C ASP A 92 1.77 -4.47 10.83
N ARG A 93 0.80 -3.62 10.50
CA ARG A 93 0.72 -2.25 10.97
C ARG A 93 -0.73 -1.88 11.23
N GLU A 94 -0.93 -1.04 12.24
CA GLU A 94 -2.21 -0.40 12.47
C GLU A 94 -1.99 1.07 12.75
N ALA A 95 -2.83 1.92 12.13
CA ALA A 95 -2.87 3.34 12.42
C ALA A 95 -4.26 3.70 12.94
N THR A 96 -4.31 4.66 13.86
CA THR A 96 -5.56 5.22 14.37
C THR A 96 -5.60 6.71 14.04
N TRP A 97 -6.76 7.15 13.58
CA TRP A 97 -7.06 8.53 13.28
C TRP A 97 -7.87 9.12 14.41
N TYR A 98 -7.52 10.36 14.75
CA TYR A 98 -8.10 11.10 15.86
C TYR A 98 -8.63 12.43 15.39
N TYR A 99 -9.69 12.91 16.04
CA TYR A 99 -10.20 14.27 15.94
C TYR A 99 -10.21 14.87 17.34
N HIS A 100 -9.37 15.87 17.61
CA HIS A 100 -9.11 16.39 18.95
C HIS A 100 -8.92 15.28 19.99
N ASP A 101 -7.94 14.40 19.75
CA ASP A 101 -7.57 13.25 20.60
C ASP A 101 -8.63 12.16 20.76
N LYS A 102 -9.79 12.26 20.09
CA LYS A 102 -10.81 11.21 20.07
C LYS A 102 -10.61 10.28 18.87
N PRO A 103 -10.36 8.97 19.08
CA PRO A 103 -10.20 8.03 17.98
C PRO A 103 -11.52 7.84 17.24
N PHE A 104 -11.52 7.99 15.92
CA PHE A 104 -12.73 7.80 15.10
C PHE A 104 -12.59 6.69 14.05
N TYR A 105 -11.36 6.37 13.64
CA TYR A 105 -11.09 5.35 12.65
C TYR A 105 -9.77 4.64 12.94
N LYS A 106 -9.73 3.32 12.77
CA LYS A 106 -8.52 2.52 12.83
C LYS A 106 -8.41 1.69 11.58
N GLU A 107 -7.26 1.81 10.92
CA GLU A 107 -6.93 1.05 9.73
C GLU A 107 -5.90 -0.01 10.06
N LYS A 108 -6.14 -1.22 9.55
CA LYS A 108 -5.15 -2.30 9.53
C LYS A 108 -4.59 -2.42 8.13
N TYR A 109 -3.26 -2.33 8.02
CA TYR A 109 -2.57 -2.39 6.75
C TYR A 109 -1.31 -3.25 6.82
N TYR A 110 -0.90 -3.78 5.68
CA TYR A 110 0.25 -4.68 5.60
C TYR A 110 1.20 -4.23 4.51
N TRP A 111 2.50 -4.36 4.76
CA TRP A 111 3.53 -4.11 3.76
C TRP A 111 4.24 -5.42 3.40
N TYR A 112 4.45 -5.64 2.10
CA TYR A 112 5.17 -6.79 1.59
C TYR A 112 6.22 -6.39 0.56
N ASN A 113 7.49 -6.64 0.86
CA ASN A 113 8.62 -6.40 -0.03
C ASN A 113 8.99 -7.70 -0.79
N TYR A 114 8.96 -7.66 -2.12
CA TYR A 114 9.34 -8.79 -2.95
C TYR A 114 10.47 -8.43 -3.92
N LYS A 115 11.19 -9.46 -4.35
CA LYS A 115 12.25 -9.33 -5.35
C LYS A 115 11.70 -9.57 -6.75
N GLY A 116 12.33 -8.96 -7.74
CA GLY A 116 12.05 -9.14 -9.15
C GLY A 116 13.07 -8.39 -9.99
N LEU A 117 12.77 -8.24 -11.28
CA LEU A 117 13.47 -7.35 -12.20
C LEU A 117 12.40 -6.50 -12.85
N PHE A 118 12.36 -5.22 -12.51
CA PHE A 118 11.35 -4.28 -13.00
C PHE A 118 12.04 -3.20 -13.79
N LEU A 119 11.71 -3.09 -15.06
CA LEU A 119 12.15 -1.98 -15.88
C LEU A 119 11.22 -0.79 -15.61
N GLN A 120 11.79 0.32 -15.18
CA GLN A 120 11.09 1.58 -14.99
C GLN A 120 11.75 2.67 -15.83
N GLY A 121 10.98 3.70 -16.17
CA GLY A 121 11.45 4.81 -16.98
C GLY A 121 10.49 5.17 -18.09
N ASP A 122 10.70 6.38 -18.59
CA ASP A 122 10.07 6.96 -19.76
C ASP A 122 11.20 7.19 -20.79
N GLU A 123 10.89 7.06 -22.08
CA GLU A 123 11.79 7.32 -23.20
C GLU A 123 12.56 8.65 -23.07
N ALA A 124 12.01 9.67 -22.39
CA ALA A 124 12.64 10.98 -22.17
C ALA A 124 13.52 11.08 -20.91
N ALA A 125 13.30 10.25 -19.87
CA ALA A 125 14.00 10.31 -18.59
C ALA A 125 15.06 9.21 -18.42
N GLY A 126 15.09 8.23 -19.34
CA GLY A 126 15.97 7.08 -19.30
C GLY A 126 15.35 5.89 -18.55
N TRP A 127 15.91 4.71 -18.84
CA TRP A 127 15.43 3.44 -18.32
C TRP A 127 16.33 2.96 -17.18
N HIS A 128 15.76 2.50 -16.08
CA HIS A 128 16.50 1.90 -14.97
C HIS A 128 15.85 0.60 -14.49
N TRP A 129 16.68 -0.29 -13.95
CA TRP A 129 16.23 -1.56 -13.38
C TRP A 129 16.07 -1.45 -11.87
N GLU A 130 14.93 -1.92 -11.37
CA GLU A 130 14.72 -2.15 -9.96
C GLU A 130 14.67 -3.64 -9.65
N THR A 131 15.26 -4.03 -8.52
CA THR A 131 15.32 -5.44 -8.10
C THR A 131 14.34 -5.79 -6.99
N GLN A 132 13.65 -4.78 -6.46
CA GLN A 132 12.71 -4.90 -5.36
C GLN A 132 11.51 -4.01 -5.61
N GLN A 133 10.34 -4.49 -5.19
CA GLN A 133 9.10 -3.71 -5.19
C GLN A 133 8.36 -3.96 -3.90
N ARG A 134 7.47 -3.02 -3.56
CA ARG A 134 6.71 -3.04 -2.33
C ARG A 134 5.22 -3.04 -2.63
N LEU A 135 4.51 -3.95 -1.97
CA LEU A 135 3.05 -3.98 -1.97
C LEU A 135 2.56 -3.42 -0.64
N LEU A 136 1.52 -2.61 -0.72
CA LEU A 136 0.73 -2.16 0.40
C LEU A 136 -0.64 -2.81 0.30
N CYS A 137 -1.13 -3.41 1.38
CA CYS A 137 -2.54 -3.73 1.51
C CYS A 137 -3.19 -2.70 2.42
N GLU A 138 -4.17 -1.97 1.90
CA GLU A 138 -5.05 -1.07 2.66
C GLU A 138 -6.48 -1.28 2.15
N ASN A 139 -7.48 -1.21 3.03
CA ASN A 139 -8.90 -1.39 2.66
C ASN A 139 -9.20 -2.69 1.86
N ASN A 140 -8.49 -3.79 2.17
CA ASN A 140 -8.55 -5.09 1.46
C ASN A 140 -8.11 -5.05 -0.01
N GLU A 141 -7.45 -3.97 -0.45
CA GLU A 141 -6.92 -3.82 -1.79
C GLU A 141 -5.39 -3.82 -1.77
N ILE A 142 -4.77 -4.45 -2.77
CA ILE A 142 -3.32 -4.55 -2.89
C ILE A 142 -2.83 -3.52 -3.90
N LEU A 143 -2.09 -2.53 -3.41
CA LEU A 143 -1.50 -1.44 -4.18
C LEU A 143 0.00 -1.65 -4.34
N LYS A 144 0.55 -1.26 -5.50
CA LYS A 144 2.00 -1.16 -5.71
C LYS A 144 2.47 0.22 -5.25
N ARG A 145 3.57 0.27 -4.50
CA ARG A 145 4.16 1.47 -3.90
C ARG A 145 5.66 1.53 -4.13
#